data_AF-A0A661S281-F1
#
_entry.id   AF-A0A661S281-F1
#
_cell.length_a   1.000
_cell.length_b   1.000
_cell.length_c   1.000
_cell.angle_alpha   90.00
_cell.angle_beta   90.00
_cell.angle_gamma   90.00
#
_symmetry.space_group_name_H-M   'P 1'
#
loop_
_entity.id
_entity.type
_entity.pdbx_description
1 polymer ?
#
loop_
_entity_poly.entity_id
_entity_poly.type
_entity_poly.pdbx_seq_one_letter_code
_entity_poly.pdbx_strand_id
1 'polypeptide(L)'
;SLHMAAGGTAVIKDSEFTDGTIEFNVAIPQGRGFPGAMWRLQDSQNYEEFYMRAHQSGNPDANQYTPVYNALPAWQLYYGERFSTPTRYAFGEWFHVRIAVSGKYADIYIADMDNPALSVELLRDTKAGRIGLKAGVIELETHFANFSFTTDTPVLKGIPKAPGDTPGGTVMSWSVSETFDEKSLDGKFTLAESDKDLTWTTLSCDRTGLANLARVQGLGEGKDTVYARLNISSDKDQVKKLRFGFSDRIKAFFNDRLLYIGNDLYRTRFLGTIGFYDELYLPLEKGENELLMAVSESFGGWGVQAMFEDMKGIAVIGTVRVNEKGGVRIHTYLSDALQATYIIESANSLVLVDAQFTAPFAREFRSYADGLGKPVERVIISHGHPDHFFGLGAAFDDMSDKIYALAATKEFIETVGPGMLENMKLRLGDAAPDKIVVPTQVIEPGTETIDGVRYEFVRYENGETSEQLVIRLPDLNTLIVQDLAFNGLHLYMGNNTLDGWTAILESLQGLGGYDTVLCGHGEPGGMSVIAANIAYLKDVMEIIGKVDNAEDFKTQLLAKYPDLGATNYIDMSAPALFPGR
;
A
#
# COMPACT_ATOMS: atom_id res chain seq x y z
N SER A 1 43.47 2.96 2.59
CA SER A 1 42.60 3.56 1.56
C SER A 1 42.19 2.47 0.58
N LEU A 2 40.99 2.58 0.02
CA LEU A 2 40.43 1.71 -1.00
C LEU A 2 40.38 2.50 -2.31
N HIS A 3 41.10 2.02 -3.33
CA HIS A 3 40.91 2.49 -4.71
C HIS A 3 39.85 1.61 -5.35
N MET A 4 38.79 2.25 -5.84
CA MET A 4 37.65 1.56 -6.42
C MET A 4 37.54 1.96 -7.89
N ALA A 5 37.60 0.97 -8.77
CA ALA A 5 37.37 1.15 -10.20
C ALA A 5 35.93 1.63 -10.46
N ALA A 6 35.71 2.26 -11.61
CA ALA A 6 34.37 2.65 -12.05
C ALA A 6 33.42 1.44 -12.03
N GLY A 7 32.19 1.63 -11.56
CA GLY A 7 31.21 0.56 -11.38
C GLY A 7 31.44 -0.34 -10.16
N GLY A 8 32.53 -0.14 -9.40
CA GLY A 8 32.84 -0.93 -8.23
C GLY A 8 31.90 -0.69 -7.05
N THR A 9 31.70 -1.74 -6.26
CA THR A 9 30.98 -1.72 -4.98
C THR A 9 31.78 -2.54 -3.96
N ALA A 10 31.86 -2.05 -2.73
CA ALA A 10 32.46 -2.76 -1.60
C ALA A 10 31.46 -2.83 -0.44
N VAL A 11 31.06 -4.05 -0.06
CA VAL A 11 30.09 -4.31 1.02
C VAL A 11 30.80 -5.03 2.17
N ILE A 12 30.50 -4.62 3.39
CA ILE A 12 30.97 -5.31 4.60
C ILE A 12 30.16 -6.59 4.75
N LYS A 13 30.84 -7.75 4.71
CA LYS A 13 30.18 -9.06 4.60
C LYS A 13 29.21 -9.34 5.74
N ASP A 14 29.67 -9.13 6.97
CA ASP A 14 28.98 -9.53 8.20
C ASP A 14 28.44 -8.32 8.98
N SER A 15 28.14 -7.22 8.29
CA SER A 15 27.53 -6.04 8.90
C SER A 15 26.01 -6.18 8.98
N GLU A 16 25.45 -5.74 10.09
CA GLU A 16 24.01 -5.55 10.27
C GLU A 16 23.78 -4.11 10.72
N PHE A 17 23.09 -3.33 9.88
CA PHE A 17 22.87 -1.91 10.07
C PHE A 17 21.39 -1.58 9.87
N THR A 18 20.75 -1.09 10.93
CA THR A 18 19.41 -0.49 10.89
C THR A 18 19.55 1.00 11.07
N ASP A 19 20.04 1.41 12.24
CA ASP A 19 20.34 2.79 12.61
C ASP A 19 21.82 2.93 12.97
N GLY A 20 22.31 4.16 12.98
CA GLY A 20 23.70 4.43 13.32
C GLY A 20 24.31 5.56 12.52
N THR A 21 25.63 5.71 12.63
CA THR A 21 26.37 6.71 11.86
C THR A 21 27.34 6.01 10.91
N ILE A 22 27.35 6.40 9.64
CA ILE A 22 28.26 5.92 8.59
C ILE A 22 29.23 7.03 8.28
N GLU A 23 30.53 6.74 8.27
CA GLU A 23 31.58 7.72 8.05
C GLU A 23 32.60 7.21 7.03
N PHE A 24 33.06 8.10 6.15
CA PHE A 24 34.16 7.81 5.25
C PHE A 24 34.79 9.11 4.74
N ASN A 25 36.06 9.01 4.35
CA ASN A 25 36.71 10.04 3.54
C ASN A 25 36.69 9.62 2.08
N VAL A 26 36.48 10.57 1.19
CA VAL A 26 36.45 10.35 -0.26
C VAL A 26 37.28 11.43 -0.95
N ALA A 27 38.02 11.03 -1.99
CA ALA A 27 38.64 11.95 -2.94
C ALA A 27 38.06 11.65 -4.33
N ILE A 28 37.37 12.65 -4.89
CA ILE A 28 36.64 12.50 -6.16
C ILE A 28 37.36 13.29 -7.26
N PRO A 29 37.74 12.67 -8.39
CA PRO A 29 38.29 13.39 -9.52
C PRO A 29 37.23 14.25 -10.21
N GLN A 30 37.66 15.21 -11.02
CA GLN A 30 36.75 15.94 -11.89
C GLN A 30 36.26 15.01 -13.01
N GLY A 31 34.98 14.64 -12.98
CA GLY A 31 34.38 13.77 -14.00
C GLY A 31 33.00 13.26 -13.61
N ARG A 32 32.41 12.44 -14.49
CA ARG A 32 31.09 11.85 -14.28
C ARG A 32 31.21 10.54 -13.50
N GLY A 33 30.85 10.57 -12.23
CA GLY A 33 30.70 9.40 -11.37
C GLY A 33 29.59 9.59 -10.36
N PHE A 34 29.29 8.52 -9.64
CA PHE A 34 28.23 8.49 -8.61
C PHE A 34 28.75 7.84 -7.31
N PRO A 35 29.89 8.29 -6.75
CA PRO A 35 30.42 7.70 -5.54
C PRO A 35 29.55 8.00 -4.33
N GLY A 36 29.47 7.06 -3.40
CA GLY A 36 28.58 7.19 -2.27
C GLY A 36 28.56 5.97 -1.37
N ALA A 37 27.50 5.90 -0.56
CA ALA A 37 27.27 4.83 0.39
C ALA A 37 25.91 4.19 0.17
N MET A 38 25.83 2.92 0.55
CA MET A 38 24.63 2.10 0.54
C MET A 38 24.46 1.47 1.92
N TRP A 39 23.25 1.49 2.44
CA TRP A 39 22.93 0.95 3.76
C TRP A 39 21.56 0.28 3.76
N ARG A 40 21.26 -0.44 4.85
CA ARG A 40 20.10 -1.34 4.91
C ARG A 40 20.04 -2.21 3.65
N LEU A 41 21.18 -2.76 3.26
CA LEU A 41 21.33 -3.53 2.03
C LEU A 41 20.86 -4.95 2.28
N GLN A 42 19.58 -5.22 2.02
CA GLN A 42 18.98 -6.55 2.20
C GLN A 42 19.58 -7.54 1.21
N ASP A 43 19.73 -7.12 -0.04
CA ASP A 43 20.35 -7.87 -1.12
C ASP A 43 20.97 -6.90 -2.15
N SER A 44 21.51 -7.41 -3.26
CA SER A 44 22.13 -6.56 -4.30
C SER A 44 21.13 -5.70 -5.09
N GLN A 45 19.83 -5.89 -4.88
CA GLN A 45 18.73 -5.27 -5.59
C GLN A 45 17.95 -4.30 -4.71
N ASN A 46 18.08 -4.39 -3.38
CA ASN A 46 17.21 -3.74 -2.41
C ASN A 46 18.02 -3.08 -1.29
N TYR A 47 18.12 -1.75 -1.34
CA TYR A 47 18.91 -0.97 -0.41
C TYR A 47 18.60 0.53 -0.46
N GLU A 48 19.08 1.27 0.53
CA GLU A 48 19.09 2.73 0.55
C GLU A 48 20.42 3.26 0.00
N GLU A 49 20.37 4.33 -0.78
CA GLU A 49 21.56 4.88 -1.44
C GLU A 49 21.67 6.40 -1.29
N PHE A 50 22.87 6.87 -0.97
CA PHE A 50 23.27 8.27 -1.14
C PHE A 50 24.49 8.32 -2.04
N TYR A 51 24.48 9.23 -3.01
CA TYR A 51 25.60 9.40 -3.93
C TYR A 51 25.84 10.86 -4.31
N MET A 52 27.09 11.14 -4.66
CA MET A 52 27.59 12.43 -5.09
C MET A 52 27.74 12.43 -6.61
N ARG A 53 27.34 13.51 -7.26
CA ARG A 53 27.45 13.73 -8.70
C ARG A 53 28.51 14.80 -8.93
N ALA A 54 29.79 14.41 -8.89
CA ALA A 54 30.92 15.35 -9.01
C ALA A 54 30.84 16.28 -10.24
N HIS A 55 30.36 15.76 -11.37
CA HIS A 55 30.11 16.54 -12.60
C HIS A 55 29.00 17.60 -12.47
N GLN A 56 28.18 17.57 -11.41
CA GLN A 56 27.15 18.55 -11.08
C GLN A 56 27.58 19.48 -9.93
N SER A 57 28.89 19.60 -9.66
CA SER A 57 29.37 20.40 -8.54
C SER A 57 28.80 21.83 -8.53
N GLY A 58 28.17 22.21 -7.42
CA GLY A 58 27.50 23.50 -7.23
C GLY A 58 26.07 23.60 -7.78
N ASN A 59 25.59 22.60 -8.53
CA ASN A 59 24.20 22.55 -9.01
C ASN A 59 23.28 21.91 -7.96
N PRO A 60 21.94 22.14 -8.01
CA PRO A 60 21.01 21.62 -7.02
C PRO A 60 21.01 20.09 -6.87
N ASP A 61 21.37 19.36 -7.92
CA ASP A 61 21.44 17.90 -7.98
C ASP A 61 22.87 17.36 -7.78
N ALA A 62 23.77 18.12 -7.16
CA ALA A 62 25.16 17.69 -6.89
C ALA A 62 25.22 16.45 -6.00
N ASN A 63 24.26 16.25 -5.11
CA ASN A 63 24.17 15.08 -4.24
C ASN A 63 22.72 14.61 -4.19
N GLN A 64 22.51 13.31 -4.08
CA GLN A 64 21.17 12.76 -4.07
C GLN A 64 21.05 11.50 -3.20
N TYR A 65 19.95 11.41 -2.47
CA TYR A 65 19.46 10.18 -1.87
C TYR A 65 18.42 9.54 -2.80
N THR A 66 18.44 8.22 -2.92
CA THR A 66 17.40 7.44 -3.61
C THR A 66 17.25 6.06 -2.96
N PRO A 67 16.01 5.55 -2.82
CA PRO A 67 15.80 4.14 -2.56
C PRO A 67 16.09 3.33 -3.84
N VAL A 68 16.47 2.07 -3.65
CA VAL A 68 16.66 1.09 -4.73
C VAL A 68 15.73 -0.08 -4.47
N TYR A 69 14.88 -0.41 -5.44
CA TYR A 69 13.99 -1.58 -5.40
C TYR A 69 14.25 -2.43 -6.64
N ASN A 70 14.39 -3.75 -6.48
CA ASN A 70 14.58 -4.66 -7.62
C ASN A 70 15.67 -4.19 -8.61
N ALA A 71 16.79 -3.71 -8.07
CA ALA A 71 17.95 -3.16 -8.77
C ALA A 71 17.68 -1.86 -9.57
N LEU A 72 16.53 -1.22 -9.36
CA LEU A 72 16.17 0.07 -9.95
C LEU A 72 16.35 1.20 -8.93
N PRO A 73 17.39 2.04 -9.08
CA PRO A 73 17.50 3.26 -8.30
C PRO A 73 16.48 4.28 -8.80
N ALA A 74 15.58 4.73 -7.93
CA ALA A 74 14.42 5.56 -8.28
C ALA A 74 14.71 7.08 -8.32
N TRP A 75 15.87 7.49 -8.84
CA TRP A 75 16.32 8.89 -8.79
C TRP A 75 15.53 9.83 -9.72
N GLN A 76 14.86 9.30 -10.76
CA GLN A 76 13.90 10.07 -11.59
C GLN A 76 12.60 10.36 -10.87
N LEU A 77 12.25 9.55 -9.88
CA LEU A 77 11.03 9.69 -9.10
C LEU A 77 11.26 10.58 -7.88
N TYR A 78 12.41 10.41 -7.22
CA TYR A 78 12.75 11.10 -5.98
C TYR A 78 13.89 12.11 -6.21
N TYR A 79 13.52 13.27 -6.74
CA TYR A 79 14.42 14.37 -7.10
C TYR A 79 14.04 15.69 -6.43
N GLY A 80 14.88 16.71 -6.63
CA GLY A 80 14.64 18.06 -6.10
C GLY A 80 15.03 18.20 -4.64
N GLU A 81 14.67 19.33 -4.03
CA GLU A 81 15.24 19.75 -2.74
C GLU A 81 14.92 18.84 -1.55
N ARG A 82 13.94 17.93 -1.69
CA ARG A 82 13.64 16.89 -0.69
C ARG A 82 14.68 15.78 -0.66
N PHE A 83 15.33 15.52 -1.79
CA PHE A 83 16.19 14.36 -2.00
C PHE A 83 17.57 14.73 -2.52
N SER A 84 17.81 16.02 -2.80
CA SER A 84 19.06 16.51 -3.37
C SER A 84 19.50 17.84 -2.76
N THR A 85 20.80 18.08 -2.76
CA THR A 85 21.40 19.31 -2.23
C THR A 85 22.62 19.73 -3.06
N PRO A 86 22.86 21.04 -3.26
CA PRO A 86 24.09 21.51 -3.90
C PRO A 86 25.30 21.36 -2.99
N THR A 87 26.45 21.00 -3.56
CA THR A 87 27.75 21.08 -2.89
C THR A 87 28.83 21.38 -3.92
N ARG A 88 29.75 22.30 -3.57
CA ARG A 88 30.96 22.56 -4.36
C ARG A 88 32.08 21.66 -3.85
N TYR A 89 32.71 20.92 -4.75
CA TYR A 89 33.80 19.99 -4.40
C TYR A 89 35.14 20.60 -4.76
N ALA A 90 36.13 20.41 -3.90
CA ALA A 90 37.54 20.55 -4.26
C ALA A 90 38.00 19.21 -4.88
N PHE A 91 38.04 19.15 -6.21
CA PHE A 91 38.36 17.90 -6.92
C PHE A 91 39.78 17.41 -6.58
N GLY A 92 39.92 16.10 -6.39
CA GLY A 92 41.20 15.45 -6.04
C GLY A 92 41.65 15.63 -4.59
N GLU A 93 40.94 16.45 -3.80
CA GLU A 93 41.19 16.58 -2.37
C GLU A 93 40.34 15.60 -1.56
N TRP A 94 40.85 15.20 -0.40
CA TRP A 94 40.11 14.37 0.54
C TRP A 94 39.13 15.22 1.33
N PHE A 95 37.87 14.80 1.37
CA PHE A 95 36.87 15.36 2.27
C PHE A 95 36.08 14.26 2.97
N HIS A 96 35.49 14.61 4.11
CA HIS A 96 34.75 13.69 4.96
C HIS A 96 33.26 13.64 4.57
N VAL A 97 32.64 12.47 4.68
CA VAL A 97 31.19 12.29 4.54
C VAL A 97 30.70 11.52 5.76
N ARG A 98 29.63 12.02 6.37
CA ARG A 98 28.97 11.40 7.51
C ARG A 98 27.48 11.29 7.25
N ILE A 99 26.90 10.11 7.43
CA ILE A 99 25.47 9.83 7.26
C ILE A 99 24.96 9.31 8.60
N ALA A 100 24.16 10.09 9.31
CA ALA A 100 23.51 9.70 10.55
C ALA A 100 22.09 9.21 10.23
N VAL A 101 21.76 7.97 10.58
CA VAL A 101 20.49 7.30 10.28
C VAL A 101 19.76 6.97 11.58
N SER A 102 18.51 7.41 11.69
CA SER A 102 17.66 7.19 12.87
C SER A 102 16.22 6.91 12.44
N GLY A 103 15.75 5.69 12.66
CA GLY A 103 14.44 5.23 12.23
C GLY A 103 14.23 5.43 10.72
N LYS A 104 13.26 6.25 10.33
CA LYS A 104 12.97 6.53 8.91
C LYS A 104 13.63 7.80 8.38
N TYR A 105 14.66 8.30 9.04
CA TYR A 105 15.28 9.58 8.69
C TYR A 105 16.80 9.46 8.62
N ALA A 106 17.41 10.30 7.78
CA ALA A 106 18.86 10.44 7.74
C ALA A 106 19.31 11.90 7.55
N ASP A 107 20.39 12.25 8.23
CA ASP A 107 21.15 13.49 8.04
C ASP A 107 22.48 13.17 7.34
N ILE A 108 22.73 13.83 6.22
CA ILE A 108 23.94 13.65 5.42
C ILE A 108 24.79 14.92 5.51
N TYR A 109 26.03 14.77 5.95
CA TYR A 109 27.03 15.82 6.11
C TYR A 109 28.16 15.60 5.12
N ILE A 110 28.64 16.69 4.51
CA ILE A 110 29.69 16.65 3.49
C ILE A 110 30.76 17.67 3.85
N ALA A 111 32.03 17.26 3.76
CA ALA A 111 33.20 18.02 4.18
C ALA A 111 33.13 18.42 5.67
N ASP A 112 33.35 19.70 5.98
CA ASP A 112 33.46 20.28 7.31
C ASP A 112 32.15 20.96 7.79
N MET A 113 31.00 20.52 7.27
CA MET A 113 29.70 21.09 7.62
C MET A 113 29.23 20.69 9.03
N ASP A 114 28.87 21.68 9.85
CA ASP A 114 28.28 21.49 11.18
C ASP A 114 26.79 21.10 11.16
N ASN A 115 26.10 21.52 10.09
CA ASN A 115 24.70 21.22 9.79
C ASN A 115 24.62 20.24 8.61
N PRO A 116 23.60 19.37 8.55
CA PRO A 116 23.47 18.44 7.44
C PRO A 116 23.30 19.20 6.12
N ALA A 117 24.02 18.75 5.09
CA ALA A 117 23.82 19.20 3.72
C ALA A 117 22.46 18.77 3.19
N LEU A 118 21.98 17.60 3.62
CA LEU A 118 20.70 17.01 3.23
C LEU A 118 20.11 16.24 4.41
N SER A 119 18.82 16.48 4.69
CA SER A 119 18.03 15.69 5.64
C SER A 119 16.86 15.08 4.90
N VAL A 120 16.70 13.77 5.00
CA VAL A 120 15.76 12.98 4.19
C VAL A 120 14.90 12.07 5.04
N GLU A 121 13.66 11.88 4.60
CA GLU A 121 12.85 10.71 4.98
C GLU A 121 13.25 9.55 4.06
N LEU A 122 13.64 8.44 4.67
CA LEU A 122 13.97 7.19 3.99
C LEU A 122 12.67 6.52 3.53
N LEU A 123 12.67 6.04 2.29
CA LEU A 123 11.47 5.60 1.59
C LEU A 123 11.25 4.09 1.62
N ARG A 124 12.29 3.29 1.94
CA ARG A 124 12.13 1.85 2.16
C ARG A 124 11.67 1.57 3.58
N ASP A 125 11.09 0.38 3.77
CA ASP A 125 10.79 -0.13 5.11
C ASP A 125 12.07 -0.16 5.96
N THR A 126 11.94 0.18 7.24
CA THR A 126 13.03 0.08 8.21
C THR A 126 13.35 -1.39 8.47
N LYS A 127 14.24 -1.96 7.65
CA LYS A 127 14.76 -3.31 7.78
C LYS A 127 16.28 -3.28 7.87
N ALA A 128 16.84 -4.01 8.83
CA ALA A 128 18.28 -4.20 8.93
C ALA A 128 18.87 -4.74 7.62
N GLY A 129 20.11 -4.38 7.33
CA GLY A 129 20.83 -4.94 6.20
C GLY A 129 22.31 -4.60 6.23
N ARG A 130 23.03 -5.00 5.19
CA ARG A 130 24.47 -4.71 5.09
C ARG A 130 24.74 -3.25 4.76
N ILE A 131 25.99 -2.86 4.90
CA ILE A 131 26.49 -1.53 4.58
C ILE A 131 27.66 -1.59 3.60
N GLY A 132 27.78 -0.60 2.73
CA GLY A 132 28.84 -0.54 1.74
C GLY A 132 29.07 0.82 1.12
N LEU A 133 30.09 0.87 0.28
CA LEU A 133 30.48 2.01 -0.55
C LEU A 133 30.37 1.64 -2.02
N LYS A 134 30.07 2.63 -2.86
CA LYS A 134 30.04 2.49 -4.32
C LYS A 134 30.81 3.62 -4.99
N ALA A 135 31.43 3.34 -6.13
CA ALA A 135 32.02 4.37 -7.01
C ALA A 135 31.01 4.92 -8.02
N GLY A 136 29.93 4.17 -8.29
CA GLY A 136 28.90 4.55 -9.26
C GLY A 136 29.17 4.07 -10.69
N VAL A 137 28.17 4.16 -11.57
CA VAL A 137 28.02 3.31 -12.77
C VAL A 137 28.77 3.79 -14.03
N ILE A 138 29.64 4.82 -13.96
CA ILE A 138 30.31 5.41 -15.15
C ILE A 138 31.75 5.83 -14.78
N GLU A 139 32.67 5.71 -15.76
CA GLU A 139 34.05 6.26 -16.01
C GLU A 139 34.96 6.79 -14.86
N LEU A 140 34.46 7.03 -13.65
CA LEU A 140 35.18 7.68 -12.56
C LEU A 140 35.65 6.66 -11.53
N GLU A 141 36.96 6.45 -11.49
CA GLU A 141 37.61 5.81 -10.36
C GLU A 141 37.51 6.69 -9.11
N THR A 142 37.26 6.08 -7.96
CA THR A 142 37.09 6.82 -6.70
C THR A 142 37.98 6.23 -5.61
N HIS A 143 38.56 7.11 -4.79
CA HIS A 143 39.33 6.70 -3.62
C HIS A 143 38.52 6.94 -2.35
N PHE A 144 38.44 5.91 -1.51
CA PHE A 144 37.85 5.96 -0.18
C PHE A 144 38.91 5.72 0.89
N ALA A 145 38.72 6.26 2.08
CA ALA A 145 39.58 6.03 3.24
C ALA A 145 38.77 6.15 4.53
N ASN A 146 39.31 5.61 5.64
CA ASN A 146 38.75 5.79 6.98
C ASN A 146 37.26 5.48 7.08
N PHE A 147 36.80 4.41 6.42
CA PHE A 147 35.43 3.96 6.55
C PHE A 147 35.19 3.42 7.96
N SER A 148 34.13 3.87 8.60
CA SER A 148 33.65 3.37 9.89
C SER A 148 32.13 3.48 9.97
N PHE A 149 31.53 2.70 10.85
CA PHE A 149 30.14 2.90 11.23
C PHE A 149 29.91 2.57 12.71
N THR A 150 28.85 3.13 13.27
CA THR A 150 28.30 2.78 14.59
C THR A 150 26.89 2.22 14.42
N THR A 151 26.36 1.59 15.46
CA THR A 151 24.97 1.09 15.50
C THR A 151 24.11 1.80 16.55
N ASP A 152 24.69 2.72 17.32
CA ASP A 152 23.94 3.54 18.26
C ASP A 152 23.09 4.55 17.50
N THR A 153 21.79 4.59 17.79
CA THR A 153 20.84 5.51 17.14
C THR A 153 21.24 6.97 17.39
N PRO A 154 21.66 7.73 16.36
CA PRO A 154 22.06 9.11 16.52
C PRO A 154 20.85 10.02 16.70
N VAL A 155 21.06 11.15 17.38
CA VAL A 155 20.12 12.27 17.37
C VAL A 155 20.36 13.10 16.11
N LEU A 156 19.34 13.18 15.26
CA LEU A 156 19.39 13.99 14.04
C LEU A 156 19.25 15.49 14.36
N LYS A 157 19.97 16.33 13.62
CA LYS A 157 19.90 17.80 13.74
C LYS A 157 18.93 18.39 12.74
N GLY A 158 18.87 17.83 11.53
CA GLY A 158 18.09 18.38 10.45
C GLY A 158 16.64 17.92 10.47
N ILE A 159 15.81 18.69 9.77
CA ILE A 159 14.39 18.41 9.58
C ILE A 159 14.20 18.19 8.09
N PRO A 160 13.84 16.97 7.64
CA PRO A 160 13.58 16.71 6.24
C PRO A 160 12.49 17.65 5.70
N LYS A 161 12.64 18.06 4.44
CA LYS A 161 11.59 18.82 3.77
C LYS A 161 10.35 17.94 3.62
N ALA A 162 9.25 18.40 4.20
CA ALA A 162 7.97 17.72 4.10
C ALA A 162 7.57 17.54 2.62
N PRO A 163 6.89 16.43 2.26
CA PRO A 163 6.18 16.38 1.00
C PRO A 163 5.21 17.55 0.90
N GLY A 164 5.00 18.07 -0.32
CA GLY A 164 3.89 18.98 -0.57
C GLY A 164 2.54 18.30 -0.28
N ASP A 165 1.50 19.11 -0.14
CA ASP A 165 0.14 18.60 0.06
C ASP A 165 -0.28 17.70 -1.09
N THR A 166 -0.98 16.60 -0.78
CA THR A 166 -1.62 15.76 -1.78
C THR A 166 -2.79 16.54 -2.37
N PRO A 167 -2.76 16.90 -3.67
CA PRO A 167 -3.89 17.61 -4.26
C PRO A 167 -5.16 16.74 -4.21
N GLY A 168 -6.32 17.36 -4.03
CA GLY A 168 -7.60 16.66 -4.13
C GLY A 168 -7.77 15.98 -5.49
N GLY A 169 -8.38 14.79 -5.51
CA GLY A 169 -8.56 14.00 -6.73
C GLY A 169 -7.33 13.19 -7.17
N THR A 170 -6.25 13.20 -6.39
CA THR A 170 -5.07 12.36 -6.62
C THR A 170 -5.41 10.88 -6.44
N VAL A 171 -4.97 10.05 -7.39
CA VAL A 171 -5.06 8.60 -7.30
C VAL A 171 -4.02 8.09 -6.31
N MET A 172 -4.47 7.37 -5.29
CA MET A 172 -3.61 6.91 -4.18
C MET A 172 -3.34 5.41 -4.21
N SER A 173 -3.92 4.67 -5.14
CA SER A 173 -3.69 3.23 -5.31
C SER A 173 -3.91 2.82 -6.75
N TRP A 174 -3.16 1.80 -7.18
CA TRP A 174 -3.22 1.20 -8.50
C TRP A 174 -3.27 -0.32 -8.40
N SER A 175 -3.95 -0.98 -9.33
CA SER A 175 -3.73 -2.42 -9.57
C SER A 175 -2.66 -2.58 -10.64
N VAL A 176 -1.55 -3.21 -10.30
CA VAL A 176 -0.35 -3.32 -11.14
C VAL A 176 -0.19 -4.76 -11.61
N SER A 177 -0.04 -4.99 -12.91
CA SER A 177 0.18 -6.34 -13.44
C SER A 177 1.60 -6.85 -13.16
N GLU A 178 1.82 -8.15 -13.34
CA GLU A 178 3.15 -8.68 -13.59
C GLU A 178 3.78 -8.08 -14.86
N THR A 179 5.09 -8.22 -14.98
CA THR A 179 5.85 -7.67 -16.11
C THR A 179 5.68 -8.46 -17.40
N PHE A 180 5.62 -7.75 -18.52
CA PHE A 180 5.56 -8.30 -19.87
C PHE A 180 6.41 -7.48 -20.86
N ASP A 181 6.55 -7.98 -22.09
CA ASP A 181 7.34 -7.34 -23.15
C ASP A 181 6.54 -6.21 -23.81
N GLU A 182 7.07 -4.97 -23.81
CA GLU A 182 6.47 -3.81 -24.47
C GLU A 182 6.03 -4.10 -25.92
N LYS A 183 6.81 -4.91 -26.65
CA LYS A 183 6.59 -5.24 -28.07
C LYS A 183 5.31 -6.02 -28.30
N SER A 184 4.77 -6.68 -27.27
CA SER A 184 3.47 -7.34 -27.34
C SER A 184 2.32 -6.36 -27.64
N LEU A 185 2.55 -5.05 -27.46
CA LEU A 185 1.60 -3.97 -27.74
C LEU A 185 1.86 -3.26 -29.08
N ASP A 186 2.77 -3.76 -29.92
CA ASP A 186 3.05 -3.13 -31.21
C ASP A 186 1.89 -3.30 -32.19
N GLY A 187 1.46 -2.16 -32.77
CA GLY A 187 0.31 -2.11 -33.68
C GLY A 187 -1.06 -2.34 -33.03
N LYS A 188 -1.15 -2.45 -31.69
CA LYS A 188 -2.41 -2.59 -30.97
C LYS A 188 -3.04 -1.23 -30.71
N PHE A 189 -4.24 -1.03 -31.27
CA PHE A 189 -5.11 0.12 -30.98
C PHE A 189 -6.30 -0.24 -30.09
N THR A 190 -6.51 -1.53 -29.86
CA THR A 190 -7.53 -2.07 -28.96
C THR A 190 -6.95 -3.31 -28.27
N LEU A 191 -7.17 -3.43 -26.95
CA LEU A 191 -6.77 -4.60 -26.18
C LEU A 191 -7.83 -5.70 -26.28
N ALA A 192 -7.37 -6.95 -26.35
CA ALA A 192 -8.21 -8.12 -26.14
C ALA A 192 -8.14 -8.57 -24.67
N GLU A 193 -9.10 -9.37 -24.20
CA GLU A 193 -9.05 -9.95 -22.84
C GLU A 193 -7.75 -10.73 -22.57
N SER A 194 -7.23 -11.44 -23.58
CA SER A 194 -5.95 -12.15 -23.47
C SER A 194 -4.75 -11.24 -23.23
N ASP A 195 -4.86 -9.95 -23.56
CA ASP A 195 -3.80 -8.97 -23.31
C ASP A 195 -3.77 -8.49 -21.85
N LYS A 196 -4.83 -8.79 -21.09
CA LYS A 196 -5.05 -8.40 -19.70
C LYS A 196 -5.01 -9.60 -18.73
N ASP A 197 -4.86 -10.82 -19.28
CA ASP A 197 -4.74 -12.08 -18.54
C ASP A 197 -3.34 -12.21 -17.91
N LEU A 198 -3.16 -11.47 -16.82
CA LEU A 198 -1.92 -11.31 -16.07
C LEU A 198 -2.21 -11.46 -14.58
N THR A 199 -1.19 -11.72 -13.78
CA THR A 199 -1.27 -11.62 -12.33
C THR A 199 -1.28 -10.13 -11.93
N TRP A 200 -2.09 -9.76 -10.94
CA TRP A 200 -2.23 -8.37 -10.50
C TRP A 200 -1.89 -8.22 -9.02
N THR A 201 -1.28 -7.10 -8.67
CA THR A 201 -0.89 -6.74 -7.30
C THR A 201 -1.30 -5.30 -7.03
N THR A 202 -1.94 -5.05 -5.90
CA THR A 202 -2.29 -3.69 -5.51
C THR A 202 -1.05 -2.95 -5.01
N LEU A 203 -0.90 -1.70 -5.43
CA LEU A 203 0.19 -0.81 -5.06
C LEU A 203 -0.34 0.53 -4.55
N SER A 204 -0.10 0.81 -3.28
CA SER A 204 -0.34 2.13 -2.69
C SER A 204 0.69 3.15 -3.17
N CYS A 205 0.24 4.39 -3.36
CA CYS A 205 1.10 5.52 -3.67
C CYS A 205 1.77 6.08 -2.41
N ASP A 206 2.84 6.85 -2.59
CA ASP A 206 3.32 7.73 -1.52
C ASP A 206 2.37 8.93 -1.32
N ARG A 207 2.68 9.80 -0.34
CA ARG A 207 1.84 10.96 0.00
C ARG A 207 1.69 11.97 -1.14
N THR A 208 2.48 11.89 -2.21
CA THR A 208 2.36 12.78 -3.37
C THR A 208 1.49 12.20 -4.48
N GLY A 209 0.99 10.96 -4.33
CA GLY A 209 0.27 10.24 -5.39
C GLY A 209 1.18 9.46 -6.34
N LEU A 210 2.47 9.39 -6.03
CA LEU A 210 3.45 8.67 -6.83
C LEU A 210 3.44 7.18 -6.47
N ALA A 211 3.15 6.33 -7.45
CA ALA A 211 3.33 4.90 -7.36
C ALA A 211 4.68 4.50 -7.97
N ASN A 212 5.61 4.03 -7.13
CA ASN A 212 6.86 3.42 -7.57
C ASN A 212 6.61 1.94 -7.90
N LEU A 213 6.45 1.63 -9.18
CA LEU A 213 6.13 0.31 -9.72
C LEU A 213 7.23 -0.71 -9.40
N ALA A 214 8.48 -0.25 -9.22
CA ALA A 214 9.59 -1.10 -8.81
C ALA A 214 9.42 -1.75 -7.43
N ARG A 215 8.47 -1.27 -6.61
CA ARG A 215 8.14 -1.88 -5.30
C ARG A 215 7.52 -3.26 -5.43
N VAL A 216 6.82 -3.53 -6.53
CA VAL A 216 6.10 -4.79 -6.76
C VAL A 216 6.59 -5.54 -8.00
N GLN A 217 7.35 -4.87 -8.88
CA GLN A 217 7.90 -5.46 -10.11
C GLN A 217 9.38 -5.13 -10.29
N GLY A 218 10.09 -5.90 -11.13
CA GLY A 218 11.49 -5.69 -11.46
C GLY A 218 11.75 -5.91 -12.95
N LEU A 219 12.83 -5.31 -13.47
CA LEU A 219 13.21 -5.48 -14.87
C LEU A 219 13.79 -6.87 -15.15
N GLY A 220 13.58 -7.35 -16.37
CA GLY A 220 14.22 -8.54 -16.91
C GLY A 220 14.23 -8.55 -18.43
N GLU A 221 14.82 -9.58 -19.03
CA GLU A 221 14.79 -9.76 -20.49
C GLU A 221 13.34 -9.95 -20.97
N GLY A 222 12.86 -9.04 -21.82
CA GLY A 222 11.46 -9.03 -22.27
C GLY A 222 10.44 -8.74 -21.15
N LYS A 223 10.88 -8.16 -20.04
CA LYS A 223 10.07 -7.83 -18.86
C LYS A 223 10.36 -6.40 -18.45
N ASP A 224 9.88 -5.47 -19.25
CA ASP A 224 10.15 -4.03 -19.11
C ASP A 224 8.88 -3.19 -19.00
N THR A 225 7.70 -3.81 -19.08
CA THR A 225 6.41 -3.14 -19.08
C THR A 225 5.48 -3.74 -18.04
N VAL A 226 4.70 -2.89 -17.38
CA VAL A 226 3.57 -3.27 -16.52
C VAL A 226 2.34 -2.49 -16.95
N TYR A 227 1.15 -3.03 -16.69
CA TYR A 227 -0.05 -2.22 -16.65
C TYR A 227 -0.26 -1.67 -15.25
N ALA A 228 -0.52 -0.38 -15.14
CA ALA A 228 -1.14 0.25 -13.98
C ALA A 228 -2.62 0.53 -14.32
N ARG A 229 -3.53 -0.11 -13.58
CA ARG A 229 -4.96 -0.08 -13.81
C ARG A 229 -5.67 0.83 -12.82
N LEU A 230 -6.60 1.61 -13.35
CA LEU A 230 -7.56 2.41 -12.60
C LEU A 230 -8.97 2.10 -13.10
N ASN A 231 -9.86 1.72 -12.18
CA ASN A 231 -11.28 1.60 -12.46
C ASN A 231 -11.98 2.90 -12.06
N ILE A 232 -12.92 3.38 -12.86
CA ILE A 232 -13.56 4.69 -12.67
C ILE A 232 -15.06 4.50 -12.85
N SER A 233 -15.83 4.76 -11.79
CA SER A 233 -17.30 4.76 -11.86
C SER A 233 -17.76 6.15 -12.22
N SER A 234 -18.75 6.27 -13.09
CA SER A 234 -19.34 7.55 -13.47
C SER A 234 -20.87 7.54 -13.33
N ASP A 235 -21.44 8.57 -12.69
CA ASP A 235 -22.88 8.67 -12.44
C ASP A 235 -23.70 8.94 -13.72
N LYS A 236 -23.04 9.40 -14.77
CA LYS A 236 -23.59 9.75 -16.09
C LYS A 236 -22.46 9.81 -17.12
N ASP A 237 -22.83 9.83 -18.39
CA ASP A 237 -21.89 10.12 -19.47
C ASP A 237 -21.30 11.54 -19.26
N GLN A 238 -19.98 11.63 -19.10
CA GLN A 238 -19.30 12.89 -18.86
C GLN A 238 -17.83 12.83 -19.24
N VAL A 239 -17.23 14.00 -19.46
CA VAL A 239 -15.80 14.09 -19.72
C VAL A 239 -15.08 14.55 -18.47
N LYS A 240 -14.02 13.85 -18.09
CA LYS A 240 -13.17 14.23 -16.96
C LYS A 240 -11.73 14.40 -17.39
N LYS A 241 -11.14 15.49 -16.91
CA LYS A 241 -9.73 15.79 -17.15
C LYS A 241 -8.88 15.06 -16.11
N LEU A 242 -7.99 14.21 -16.60
CA LEU A 242 -6.98 13.51 -15.84
C LEU A 242 -5.62 14.17 -16.13
N ARG A 243 -4.92 14.61 -15.10
CA ARG A 243 -3.50 14.96 -15.18
C ARG A 243 -2.69 13.78 -14.69
N PHE A 244 -1.59 13.46 -15.36
CA PHE A 244 -0.82 12.25 -15.04
C PHE A 244 0.67 12.41 -15.37
N GLY A 245 1.45 11.49 -14.85
CA GLY A 245 2.88 11.33 -15.10
C GLY A 245 3.25 9.86 -15.17
N PHE A 246 4.30 9.54 -15.91
CA PHE A 246 4.80 8.19 -16.12
C PHE A 246 6.31 8.23 -16.33
N SER A 247 6.98 7.11 -16.07
CA SER A 247 8.40 6.94 -16.42
C SER A 247 8.56 6.48 -17.86
N ASP A 248 9.59 6.99 -18.52
CA ASP A 248 10.17 6.52 -19.79
C ASP A 248 9.21 6.40 -20.98
N ARG A 249 8.26 5.47 -20.98
CA ARG A 249 7.27 5.30 -22.06
C ARG A 249 5.92 4.87 -21.51
N ILE A 250 4.85 5.30 -22.19
CA ILE A 250 3.49 4.90 -21.85
C ILE A 250 2.64 4.64 -23.08
N LYS A 251 1.74 3.65 -22.98
CA LYS A 251 0.54 3.53 -23.81
C LYS A 251 -0.67 3.51 -22.87
N ALA A 252 -1.56 4.50 -22.96
CA ALA A 252 -2.77 4.55 -22.15
C ALA A 252 -3.99 4.11 -22.96
N PHE A 253 -4.68 3.08 -22.47
CA PHE A 253 -5.89 2.51 -23.04
C PHE A 253 -7.07 2.85 -22.12
N PHE A 254 -8.16 3.31 -22.70
CA PHE A 254 -9.40 3.61 -22.00
C PHE A 254 -10.54 2.82 -22.62
N ASN A 255 -11.22 2.01 -21.81
CA ASN A 255 -12.20 1.02 -22.26
C ASN A 255 -11.63 0.23 -23.47
N ASP A 256 -10.46 -0.38 -23.24
CA ASP A 256 -9.62 -1.13 -24.19
C ASP A 256 -9.05 -0.35 -25.38
N ARG A 257 -9.48 0.89 -25.64
CA ARG A 257 -9.04 1.67 -26.81
C ARG A 257 -7.86 2.55 -26.47
N LEU A 258 -6.84 2.53 -27.34
CA LEU A 258 -5.66 3.38 -27.18
C LEU A 258 -6.06 4.87 -27.29
N LEU A 259 -5.77 5.64 -26.24
CA LEU A 259 -5.99 7.10 -26.21
C LEU A 259 -4.70 7.90 -26.28
N TYR A 260 -3.59 7.35 -25.80
CA TYR A 260 -2.35 8.10 -25.65
C TYR A 260 -1.11 7.22 -25.80
N ILE A 261 -0.08 7.79 -26.42
CA ILE A 261 1.29 7.26 -26.42
C ILE A 261 2.21 8.39 -25.99
N GLY A 262 3.07 8.13 -25.01
CA GLY A 262 4.02 9.10 -24.50
C GLY A 262 5.43 8.53 -24.38
N ASN A 263 6.41 9.43 -24.42
CA ASN A 263 7.81 9.13 -24.17
C ASN A 263 8.40 10.25 -23.31
N ASP A 264 8.96 9.87 -22.17
CA ASP A 264 9.64 10.69 -21.17
C ASP A 264 10.98 10.05 -20.76
N LEU A 265 11.71 9.48 -21.73
CA LEU A 265 13.05 8.93 -21.49
C LEU A 265 13.98 10.00 -20.93
N TYR A 266 14.96 9.59 -20.11
CA TYR A 266 16.00 10.50 -19.61
C TYR A 266 16.60 11.39 -20.73
N ARG A 267 16.65 12.70 -20.48
CA ARG A 267 17.07 13.78 -21.41
C ARG A 267 16.15 14.01 -22.61
N THR A 268 14.93 13.51 -22.59
CA THR A 268 13.90 13.87 -23.57
C THR A 268 12.97 14.95 -23.00
N ARG A 269 11.68 14.65 -22.83
CA ARG A 269 10.73 15.51 -22.11
C ARG A 269 11.07 15.48 -20.62
N PHE A 270 10.77 16.59 -19.94
CA PHE A 270 10.90 16.81 -18.49
C PHE A 270 12.16 16.22 -17.80
N LEU A 271 13.27 16.07 -18.54
CA LEU A 271 14.48 15.35 -18.11
C LEU A 271 14.23 13.88 -17.67
N GLY A 272 13.09 13.29 -18.02
CA GLY A 272 12.62 12.00 -17.56
C GLY A 272 12.17 11.97 -16.10
N THR A 273 11.84 13.13 -15.53
CA THR A 273 11.27 13.21 -14.18
C THR A 273 9.76 13.06 -14.22
N ILE A 274 9.18 12.48 -13.17
CA ILE A 274 7.74 12.30 -13.10
C ILE A 274 7.04 13.52 -12.45
N GLY A 275 5.89 13.89 -13.01
CA GLY A 275 5.02 14.97 -12.54
C GLY A 275 3.66 14.93 -13.23
N PHE A 276 2.68 15.70 -12.76
CA PHE A 276 1.38 15.87 -13.43
C PHE A 276 1.50 16.75 -14.69
N TYR A 277 2.38 16.38 -15.62
CA TYR A 277 2.76 17.17 -16.79
C TYR A 277 1.88 16.92 -18.01
N ASP A 278 1.33 15.70 -18.13
CA ASP A 278 0.47 15.31 -19.23
C ASP A 278 -1.00 15.32 -18.82
N GLU A 279 -1.89 15.49 -19.80
CA GLU A 279 -3.33 15.62 -19.59
C GLU A 279 -4.11 14.75 -20.60
N LEU A 280 -5.14 14.06 -20.11
CA LEU A 280 -6.13 13.34 -20.92
C LEU A 280 -7.55 13.79 -20.56
N TYR A 281 -8.41 13.79 -21.56
CA TYR A 281 -9.85 13.99 -21.38
C TYR A 281 -10.53 12.65 -21.58
N LEU A 282 -10.90 12.01 -20.47
CA LEU A 282 -11.54 10.69 -20.48
C LEU A 282 -13.03 10.85 -20.76
N PRO A 283 -13.54 10.28 -21.87
CA PRO A 283 -14.97 10.29 -22.18
C PRO A 283 -15.66 9.16 -21.40
N LEU A 284 -15.93 9.40 -20.12
CA LEU A 284 -16.55 8.43 -19.24
C LEU A 284 -17.98 8.14 -19.70
N GLU A 285 -18.30 6.86 -19.81
CA GLU A 285 -19.66 6.35 -19.96
C GLU A 285 -20.28 6.18 -18.57
N LYS A 286 -21.59 6.35 -18.44
CA LYS A 286 -22.30 6.03 -17.21
C LYS A 286 -22.00 4.59 -16.79
N GLY A 287 -21.62 4.41 -15.53
CA GLY A 287 -21.20 3.13 -14.97
C GLY A 287 -19.68 2.99 -14.99
N GLU A 288 -19.22 1.79 -15.25
CA GLU A 288 -17.83 1.38 -15.06
C GLU A 288 -16.97 1.69 -16.28
N ASN A 289 -15.82 2.30 -16.03
CA ASN A 289 -14.82 2.61 -17.04
C ASN A 289 -13.46 2.12 -16.56
N GLU A 290 -12.61 1.69 -17.49
CA GLU A 290 -11.27 1.20 -17.19
C GLU A 290 -10.22 2.08 -17.88
N LEU A 291 -9.22 2.49 -17.11
CA LEU A 291 -8.00 3.10 -17.62
C LEU A 291 -6.81 2.17 -17.33
N LEU A 292 -6.18 1.67 -18.38
CA LEU A 292 -4.96 0.87 -18.32
C LEU A 292 -3.79 1.67 -18.87
N MET A 293 -2.80 1.94 -18.03
CA MET A 293 -1.54 2.58 -18.42
C MET A 293 -0.45 1.53 -18.52
N ALA A 294 -0.07 1.13 -19.73
CA ALA A 294 1.12 0.31 -19.96
C ALA A 294 2.35 1.21 -19.82
N VAL A 295 3.07 1.10 -18.71
CA VAL A 295 4.25 1.92 -18.40
C VAL A 295 5.49 1.06 -18.57
N SER A 296 6.39 1.48 -19.47
CA SER A 296 7.62 0.75 -19.78
C SER A 296 8.84 1.49 -19.25
N GLU A 297 9.75 0.77 -18.62
CA GLU A 297 10.95 1.31 -17.97
C GLU A 297 12.22 0.82 -18.63
N SER A 298 13.22 1.69 -18.72
CA SER A 298 14.56 1.34 -19.18
C SER A 298 15.60 1.48 -18.09
N PHE A 299 15.59 2.58 -17.34
CA PHE A 299 16.44 2.79 -16.17
C PHE A 299 16.09 4.08 -15.43
N GLY A 300 16.34 4.11 -14.12
CA GLY A 300 16.39 5.34 -13.32
C GLY A 300 15.13 5.66 -12.52
N GLY A 301 14.07 4.86 -12.70
CA GLY A 301 12.99 4.74 -11.73
C GLY A 301 11.64 4.55 -12.40
N TRP A 302 10.91 3.51 -12.00
CA TRP A 302 9.66 3.09 -12.65
C TRP A 302 8.43 3.62 -11.91
N GLY A 303 7.78 4.65 -12.46
CA GLY A 303 6.72 5.37 -11.76
C GLY A 303 5.48 5.66 -12.61
N VAL A 304 4.36 5.82 -11.92
CA VAL A 304 3.11 6.36 -12.46
C VAL A 304 2.42 7.22 -11.40
N GLN A 305 1.72 8.26 -11.82
CA GLN A 305 0.83 9.04 -10.95
C GLN A 305 -0.30 9.65 -11.77
N ALA A 306 -1.46 9.83 -11.15
CA ALA A 306 -2.59 10.48 -11.80
C ALA A 306 -3.46 11.25 -10.82
N MET A 307 -4.17 12.26 -11.32
CA MET A 307 -5.05 13.12 -10.55
C MET A 307 -6.18 13.63 -11.44
N PHE A 308 -7.41 13.53 -10.95
CA PHE A 308 -8.55 14.20 -11.57
C PHE A 308 -8.68 15.63 -11.08
N GLU A 309 -8.87 16.57 -12.00
CA GLU A 309 -9.09 17.99 -11.64
C GLU A 309 -10.45 18.22 -10.94
N ASP A 310 -11.43 17.34 -11.22
CA ASP A 310 -12.76 17.39 -10.64
C ASP A 310 -13.32 15.98 -10.44
N MET A 311 -13.56 15.61 -9.18
CA MET A 311 -14.12 14.30 -8.80
C MET A 311 -15.64 14.24 -8.84
N LYS A 312 -16.35 15.34 -9.13
CA LYS A 312 -17.82 15.37 -9.09
C LYS A 312 -18.44 14.36 -10.07
N GLY A 313 -19.28 13.45 -9.57
CA GLY A 313 -19.95 12.45 -10.41
C GLY A 313 -19.05 11.29 -10.85
N ILE A 314 -17.85 11.19 -10.28
CA ILE A 314 -16.96 10.03 -10.48
C ILE A 314 -16.43 9.48 -9.16
N ALA A 315 -16.09 8.20 -9.15
CA ALA A 315 -15.33 7.55 -8.10
C ALA A 315 -14.19 6.75 -8.73
N VAL A 316 -13.01 6.79 -8.11
CA VAL A 316 -11.87 5.96 -8.50
C VAL A 316 -11.91 4.71 -7.65
N ILE A 317 -12.11 3.58 -8.31
CA ILE A 317 -12.67 2.39 -7.70
C ILE A 317 -11.59 1.51 -7.06
N GLY A 318 -11.91 0.90 -5.93
CA GLY A 318 -11.27 -0.30 -5.41
C GLY A 318 -11.40 -1.50 -6.37
N THR A 319 -11.19 -2.71 -5.85
CA THR A 319 -11.26 -3.93 -6.68
C THR A 319 -12.54 -4.68 -6.38
N VAL A 320 -13.31 -5.04 -7.43
CA VAL A 320 -14.46 -5.94 -7.28
C VAL A 320 -14.16 -7.32 -7.88
N ARG A 321 -14.51 -8.37 -7.14
CA ARG A 321 -14.51 -9.77 -7.57
C ARG A 321 -15.92 -10.33 -7.46
N VAL A 322 -16.32 -11.18 -8.40
CA VAL A 322 -17.63 -11.83 -8.37
C VAL A 322 -17.44 -13.33 -8.48
N ASN A 323 -18.01 -14.06 -7.52
CA ASN A 323 -18.07 -15.52 -7.53
C ASN A 323 -19.53 -15.98 -7.55
N GLU A 324 -19.85 -17.00 -8.34
CA GLU A 324 -21.21 -17.53 -8.42
C GLU A 324 -21.29 -18.91 -7.78
N LYS A 325 -22.26 -19.10 -6.88
CA LYS A 325 -22.53 -20.37 -6.21
C LYS A 325 -24.02 -20.60 -6.08
N GLY A 326 -24.50 -21.77 -6.50
CA GLY A 326 -25.91 -22.15 -6.32
C GLY A 326 -26.93 -21.16 -6.92
N GLY A 327 -26.56 -20.42 -7.97
CA GLY A 327 -27.39 -19.37 -8.57
C GLY A 327 -27.40 -18.04 -7.81
N VAL A 328 -26.51 -17.86 -6.82
CA VAL A 328 -26.28 -16.63 -6.05
C VAL A 328 -24.91 -16.07 -6.44
N ARG A 329 -24.83 -14.77 -6.69
CA ARG A 329 -23.55 -14.08 -6.90
C ARG A 329 -23.07 -13.47 -5.60
N ILE A 330 -21.80 -13.64 -5.30
CA ILE A 330 -21.11 -13.07 -4.14
C ILE A 330 -20.10 -12.08 -4.69
N HIS A 331 -20.31 -10.81 -4.39
CA HIS A 331 -19.43 -9.72 -4.80
C HIS A 331 -18.55 -9.36 -3.63
N THR A 332 -17.24 -9.38 -3.85
CA THR A 332 -16.26 -8.89 -2.89
C THR A 332 -15.73 -7.57 -3.41
N TYR A 333 -15.98 -6.52 -2.64
CA TYR A 333 -15.45 -5.20 -2.87
C TYR A 333 -14.27 -4.98 -1.92
N LEU A 334 -13.11 -4.65 -2.45
CA LEU A 334 -11.90 -4.35 -1.69
C LEU A 334 -11.54 -2.87 -1.85
N SER A 335 -11.57 -2.10 -0.75
CA SER A 335 -10.89 -0.81 -0.74
C SER A 335 -9.40 -0.99 -0.47
N ASP A 336 -8.58 -0.21 -1.17
CA ASP A 336 -7.11 -0.13 -1.08
C ASP A 336 -6.31 -1.44 -0.85
N ALA A 337 -6.93 -2.58 -1.18
CA ALA A 337 -6.53 -3.95 -0.87
C ALA A 337 -6.40 -4.33 0.61
N LEU A 338 -6.96 -3.56 1.54
CA LEU A 338 -6.97 -3.90 2.95
C LEU A 338 -8.36 -4.23 3.49
N GLN A 339 -9.43 -3.50 3.13
CA GLN A 339 -10.78 -3.74 3.67
C GLN A 339 -11.70 -4.43 2.66
N ALA A 340 -12.39 -5.49 3.07
CA ALA A 340 -13.41 -6.16 2.27
C ALA A 340 -14.84 -5.84 2.76
N THR A 341 -15.74 -5.56 1.81
CA THR A 341 -17.20 -5.60 2.02
C THR A 341 -17.85 -6.51 0.99
N TYR A 342 -19.04 -7.01 1.31
CA TYR A 342 -19.66 -8.07 0.51
C TYR A 342 -21.08 -7.70 0.05
N ILE A 343 -21.44 -8.19 -1.13
CA ILE A 343 -22.82 -8.22 -1.61
C ILE A 343 -23.19 -9.67 -1.88
N ILE A 344 -24.24 -10.15 -1.24
CA ILE A 344 -24.91 -11.40 -1.58
C ILE A 344 -26.07 -11.06 -2.48
N GLU A 345 -25.93 -11.34 -3.76
CA GLU A 345 -26.93 -11.08 -4.78
C GLU A 345 -27.70 -12.37 -5.09
N SER A 346 -28.93 -12.45 -4.58
CA SER A 346 -29.90 -13.49 -4.88
C SER A 346 -30.75 -13.12 -6.11
N ALA A 347 -31.81 -13.87 -6.38
CA ALA A 347 -32.61 -13.71 -7.61
C ALA A 347 -33.22 -12.31 -7.75
N ASN A 348 -33.75 -11.75 -6.66
CA ASN A 348 -34.57 -10.55 -6.63
C ASN A 348 -34.02 -9.44 -5.72
N SER A 349 -33.04 -9.71 -4.83
CA SER A 349 -32.55 -8.71 -3.89
C SER A 349 -31.05 -8.81 -3.59
N LEU A 350 -30.55 -7.80 -2.87
CA LEU A 350 -29.17 -7.72 -2.38
C LEU A 350 -29.14 -7.70 -0.85
N VAL A 351 -28.19 -8.43 -0.26
CA VAL A 351 -27.78 -8.28 1.14
C VAL A 351 -26.34 -7.80 1.16
N LEU A 352 -26.12 -6.61 1.72
CA LEU A 352 -24.81 -6.01 1.87
C LEU A 352 -24.25 -6.33 3.25
N VAL A 353 -22.95 -6.61 3.34
CA VAL A 353 -22.25 -6.84 4.61
C VAL A 353 -21.13 -5.81 4.74
N ASP A 354 -21.22 -5.00 5.79
CA ASP A 354 -20.39 -3.86 6.15
C ASP A 354 -20.42 -2.70 5.13
N ALA A 355 -19.84 -1.55 5.51
CA ALA A 355 -20.10 -0.27 4.85
C ALA A 355 -18.84 0.53 4.46
N GLN A 356 -17.63 -0.05 4.55
CA GLN A 356 -16.35 0.59 4.27
C GLN A 356 -15.96 1.71 5.26
N PHE A 357 -14.65 1.99 5.30
CA PHE A 357 -14.07 2.93 6.27
C PHE A 357 -14.21 4.40 5.88
N THR A 358 -13.83 4.74 4.65
CA THR A 358 -13.78 6.13 4.19
C THR A 358 -14.99 6.46 3.34
N ALA A 359 -15.41 7.72 3.38
CA ALA A 359 -16.56 8.20 2.65
C ALA A 359 -16.47 7.97 1.12
N PRO A 360 -15.31 8.11 0.45
CA PRO A 360 -15.16 7.75 -0.95
C PRO A 360 -15.48 6.28 -1.24
N PHE A 361 -14.86 5.34 -0.52
CA PHE A 361 -15.06 3.90 -0.75
C PHE A 361 -16.48 3.44 -0.36
N ALA A 362 -17.09 4.07 0.65
CA ALA A 362 -18.47 3.79 1.02
C ALA A 362 -19.47 4.18 -0.08
N ARG A 363 -19.31 5.39 -0.66
CA ARG A 363 -20.13 5.85 -1.79
C ARG A 363 -19.94 4.99 -3.02
N GLU A 364 -18.73 4.53 -3.23
CA GLU A 364 -18.38 3.66 -4.35
C GLU A 364 -18.98 2.26 -4.20
N PHE A 365 -18.80 1.62 -3.04
CA PHE A 365 -19.43 0.35 -2.72
C PHE A 365 -20.96 0.43 -2.86
N ARG A 366 -21.57 1.53 -2.38
CA ARG A 366 -23.00 1.77 -2.56
C ARG A 366 -23.39 1.93 -4.04
N SER A 367 -22.65 2.74 -4.79
CA SER A 367 -22.90 2.95 -6.23
C SER A 367 -22.80 1.63 -7.01
N TYR A 368 -21.82 0.79 -6.68
CA TYR A 368 -21.68 -0.54 -7.24
C TYR A 368 -22.91 -1.41 -6.94
N ALA A 369 -23.38 -1.43 -5.69
CA ALA A 369 -24.59 -2.16 -5.30
C ALA A 369 -25.84 -1.67 -6.05
N ASP A 370 -26.05 -0.35 -6.12
CA ASP A 370 -27.18 0.24 -6.85
C ASP A 370 -27.12 -0.10 -8.36
N GLY A 371 -25.91 -0.18 -8.92
CA GLY A 371 -25.66 -0.58 -10.31
C GLY A 371 -26.07 -2.01 -10.67
N LEU A 372 -26.21 -2.90 -9.68
CA LEU A 372 -26.72 -4.26 -9.89
C LEU A 372 -28.24 -4.27 -10.22
N GLY A 373 -28.93 -3.14 -10.02
CA GLY A 373 -30.33 -2.97 -10.45
C GLY A 373 -31.35 -3.77 -9.64
N LYS A 374 -30.97 -4.28 -8.46
CA LYS A 374 -31.82 -5.02 -7.53
C LYS A 374 -32.00 -4.23 -6.22
N PRO A 375 -33.17 -4.32 -5.57
CA PRO A 375 -33.38 -3.68 -4.28
C PRO A 375 -32.44 -4.28 -3.21
N VAL A 376 -31.80 -3.41 -2.44
CA VAL A 376 -31.13 -3.80 -1.20
C VAL A 376 -32.19 -4.15 -0.17
N GLU A 377 -32.18 -5.39 0.30
CA GLU A 377 -33.06 -5.90 1.35
C GLU A 377 -32.47 -5.60 2.73
N ARG A 378 -31.16 -5.78 2.89
CA ARG A 378 -30.44 -5.50 4.15
C ARG A 378 -29.05 -4.94 3.92
N VAL A 379 -28.63 -4.07 4.84
CA VAL A 379 -27.23 -3.73 5.09
C VAL A 379 -26.90 -4.26 6.49
N ILE A 380 -25.96 -5.20 6.60
CA ILE A 380 -25.61 -5.87 7.86
C ILE A 380 -24.25 -5.37 8.33
N ILE A 381 -24.18 -4.83 9.54
CA ILE A 381 -22.92 -4.49 10.19
C ILE A 381 -22.48 -5.66 11.08
N SER A 382 -21.27 -6.14 10.84
CA SER A 382 -20.73 -7.31 11.51
C SER A 382 -20.29 -7.04 12.95
N HIS A 383 -19.64 -5.89 13.19
CA HIS A 383 -19.17 -5.47 14.50
C HIS A 383 -18.79 -3.98 14.57
N GLY A 384 -18.29 -3.55 15.74
CA GLY A 384 -18.07 -2.15 16.10
C GLY A 384 -16.76 -1.51 15.61
N HIS A 385 -16.02 -2.08 14.67
CA HIS A 385 -14.84 -1.42 14.11
C HIS A 385 -15.20 -0.34 13.07
N PRO A 386 -14.54 0.82 13.10
CA PRO A 386 -14.94 1.99 12.32
C PRO A 386 -14.95 1.72 10.81
N ASP A 387 -14.03 0.89 10.34
CA ASP A 387 -13.89 0.46 8.94
C ASP A 387 -15.06 -0.42 8.43
N HIS A 388 -15.90 -0.92 9.34
CA HIS A 388 -17.11 -1.67 9.00
C HIS A 388 -18.39 -0.81 8.98
N PHE A 389 -18.48 0.28 9.77
CA PHE A 389 -19.73 1.05 9.90
C PHE A 389 -19.63 2.54 9.54
N PHE A 390 -18.45 3.14 9.43
CA PHE A 390 -18.30 4.57 9.17
C PHE A 390 -18.97 5.00 7.87
N GLY A 391 -18.81 4.20 6.81
CA GLY A 391 -19.38 4.50 5.52
C GLY A 391 -20.91 4.57 5.49
N LEU A 392 -21.61 4.05 6.51
CA LEU A 392 -23.06 4.25 6.65
C LEU A 392 -23.43 5.73 6.61
N GLY A 393 -22.67 6.57 7.33
CA GLY A 393 -22.87 8.01 7.39
C GLY A 393 -22.53 8.76 6.09
N ALA A 394 -21.85 8.10 5.16
CA ALA A 394 -21.47 8.67 3.87
C ALA A 394 -22.41 8.28 2.72
N ALA A 395 -23.03 7.09 2.78
CA ALA A 395 -23.70 6.50 1.62
C ALA A 395 -24.98 5.68 1.90
N PHE A 396 -25.36 5.45 3.16
CA PHE A 396 -26.47 4.54 3.50
C PHE A 396 -27.54 5.14 4.41
N ASP A 397 -27.52 6.46 4.63
CA ASP A 397 -28.50 7.15 5.48
C ASP A 397 -29.96 7.00 4.97
N ASP A 398 -30.13 6.90 3.65
CA ASP A 398 -31.41 6.64 3.00
C ASP A 398 -31.95 5.21 3.24
N MET A 399 -31.13 4.32 3.80
CA MET A 399 -31.46 2.93 4.10
C MET A 399 -31.59 2.67 5.60
N SER A 400 -31.77 3.70 6.44
CA SER A 400 -31.73 3.55 7.90
C SER A 400 -32.59 2.41 8.45
N ASP A 401 -33.78 2.17 7.85
CA ASP A 401 -34.74 1.13 8.23
C ASP A 401 -34.31 -0.30 7.85
N LYS A 402 -33.27 -0.41 7.01
CA LYS A 402 -32.68 -1.66 6.49
C LYS A 402 -31.28 -1.93 7.02
N ILE A 403 -30.79 -1.14 7.97
CA ILE A 403 -29.48 -1.35 8.59
C ILE A 403 -29.65 -2.22 9.83
N TYR A 404 -29.02 -3.39 9.79
CA TYR A 404 -29.10 -4.45 10.79
C TYR A 404 -27.74 -4.65 11.48
N ALA A 405 -27.75 -4.89 12.78
CA ALA A 405 -26.58 -5.31 13.54
C ALA A 405 -27.01 -6.14 14.76
N LEU A 406 -26.06 -6.80 15.44
CA LEU A 406 -26.32 -7.30 16.79
C LEU A 406 -26.65 -6.15 17.75
N ALA A 407 -27.41 -6.43 18.81
CA ALA A 407 -27.83 -5.42 19.77
C ALA A 407 -26.63 -4.68 20.42
N ALA A 408 -25.56 -5.40 20.79
CA ALA A 408 -24.40 -4.77 21.41
C ALA A 408 -23.56 -3.99 20.39
N THR A 409 -23.47 -4.45 19.14
CA THR A 409 -22.84 -3.69 18.05
C THR A 409 -23.58 -2.35 17.81
N LYS A 410 -24.92 -2.37 17.80
CA LYS A 410 -25.73 -1.16 17.71
C LYS A 410 -25.45 -0.21 18.88
N GLU A 411 -25.48 -0.72 20.11
CA GLU A 411 -25.20 0.07 21.32
C GLU A 411 -23.78 0.66 21.29
N PHE A 412 -22.79 -0.09 20.83
CA PHE A 412 -21.42 0.39 20.66
C PHE A 412 -21.34 1.56 19.67
N ILE A 413 -21.97 1.42 18.49
CA ILE A 413 -21.98 2.48 17.48
C ILE A 413 -22.68 3.74 18.01
N GLU A 414 -23.78 3.58 18.76
CA GLU A 414 -24.52 4.69 19.35
C GLU A 414 -23.70 5.44 20.41
N THR A 415 -22.97 4.71 21.26
CA THR A 415 -22.31 5.28 22.44
C THR A 415 -20.85 5.67 22.20
N VAL A 416 -20.10 4.88 21.43
CA VAL A 416 -18.66 5.04 21.18
C VAL A 416 -18.40 5.67 19.81
N GLY A 417 -19.23 5.38 18.82
CA GLY A 417 -19.09 5.84 17.43
C GLY A 417 -18.87 7.36 17.28
N PRO A 418 -19.63 8.25 17.97
CA PRO A 418 -19.42 9.69 17.86
C PRO A 418 -18.01 10.14 18.25
N GLY A 419 -17.44 9.58 19.33
CA GLY A 419 -16.08 9.89 19.77
C GLY A 419 -15.02 9.35 18.82
N MET A 420 -15.25 8.15 18.25
CA MET A 420 -14.39 7.62 17.19
C MET A 420 -14.38 8.53 15.96
N LEU A 421 -15.55 9.01 15.54
CA LEU A 421 -15.66 9.90 14.39
C LEU A 421 -14.92 11.21 14.61
N GLU A 422 -15.04 11.81 15.79
CA GLU A 422 -14.30 13.02 16.15
C GLU A 422 -12.77 12.79 16.05
N ASN A 423 -12.28 11.66 16.59
CA ASN A 423 -10.87 11.31 16.47
C ASN A 423 -10.44 11.09 15.02
N MET A 424 -11.27 10.41 14.23
CA MET A 424 -10.94 10.08 12.85
C MET A 424 -11.02 11.27 11.90
N LYS A 425 -11.90 12.24 12.15
CA LYS A 425 -11.94 13.49 11.36
C LYS A 425 -10.61 14.25 11.42
N LEU A 426 -9.89 14.18 12.54
CA LEU A 426 -8.56 14.78 12.66
C LEU A 426 -7.51 14.08 11.78
N ARG A 427 -7.71 12.80 11.46
CA ARG A 427 -6.76 12.00 10.67
C ARG A 427 -7.13 11.94 9.19
N LEU A 428 -8.43 11.83 8.90
CA LEU A 428 -8.97 11.58 7.56
C LEU A 428 -9.44 12.85 6.85
N GLY A 429 -9.69 13.95 7.59
CA GLY A 429 -10.26 15.16 7.02
C GLY A 429 -11.56 14.88 6.26
N ASP A 430 -11.64 15.35 5.01
CA ASP A 430 -12.80 15.20 4.13
C ASP A 430 -13.09 13.74 3.71
N ALA A 431 -12.18 12.79 3.99
CA ALA A 431 -12.42 11.38 3.74
C ALA A 431 -13.23 10.69 4.87
N ALA A 432 -13.40 11.34 6.03
CA ALA A 432 -14.29 10.85 7.08
C ALA A 432 -15.77 11.04 6.68
N PRO A 433 -16.71 10.21 7.20
CA PRO A 433 -18.13 10.49 7.04
C PRO A 433 -18.55 11.75 7.81
N ASP A 434 -19.60 12.42 7.36
CA ASP A 434 -20.06 13.66 8.00
C ASP A 434 -20.70 13.40 9.37
N LYS A 435 -21.33 12.23 9.53
CA LYS A 435 -22.09 11.81 10.71
C LYS A 435 -21.94 10.31 10.97
N ILE A 436 -22.34 9.90 12.17
CA ILE A 436 -22.59 8.49 12.48
C ILE A 436 -24.04 8.15 12.12
N VAL A 437 -24.24 6.99 11.51
CA VAL A 437 -25.56 6.36 11.31
C VAL A 437 -25.58 5.10 12.14
N VAL A 438 -26.54 5.02 13.06
CA VAL A 438 -26.71 3.89 13.98
C VAL A 438 -27.67 2.87 13.33
N PRO A 439 -27.34 1.56 13.31
CA PRO A 439 -28.27 0.52 12.88
C PRO A 439 -29.61 0.62 13.63
N THR A 440 -30.75 0.61 12.92
CA THR A 440 -32.05 0.67 13.60
C THR A 440 -32.59 -0.72 13.93
N GLN A 441 -32.25 -1.72 13.10
CA GLN A 441 -32.72 -3.09 13.23
C GLN A 441 -31.73 -3.96 14.00
N VAL A 442 -32.26 -4.88 14.79
CA VAL A 442 -31.47 -5.86 15.56
C VAL A 442 -31.53 -7.22 14.87
N ILE A 443 -30.38 -7.86 14.72
CA ILE A 443 -30.26 -9.28 14.34
C ILE A 443 -30.23 -10.11 15.62
N GLU A 444 -31.14 -11.07 15.70
CA GLU A 444 -31.09 -12.14 16.68
C GLU A 444 -30.33 -13.34 16.09
N PRO A 445 -29.38 -13.96 16.83
CA PRO A 445 -28.73 -15.18 16.37
C PRO A 445 -29.75 -16.27 16.04
N GLY A 446 -29.57 -16.95 14.92
CA GLY A 446 -30.53 -17.92 14.41
C GLY A 446 -30.43 -18.12 12.90
N THR A 447 -31.42 -18.80 12.33
CA THR A 447 -31.50 -19.07 10.89
C THR A 447 -32.63 -18.29 10.27
N GLU A 448 -32.36 -17.68 9.14
CA GLU A 448 -33.34 -16.95 8.34
C GLU A 448 -33.18 -17.28 6.85
N THR A 449 -34.22 -17.07 6.06
CA THR A 449 -34.14 -17.15 4.60
C THR A 449 -34.51 -15.81 3.98
N ILE A 450 -33.58 -15.24 3.20
CA ILE A 450 -33.77 -13.98 2.49
C ILE A 450 -33.71 -14.30 1.00
N ASP A 451 -34.82 -14.07 0.30
CA ASP A 451 -34.93 -14.30 -1.15
C ASP A 451 -34.39 -15.67 -1.62
N GLY A 452 -34.76 -16.72 -0.87
CA GLY A 452 -34.38 -18.11 -1.16
C GLY A 452 -32.99 -18.53 -0.69
N VAL A 453 -32.18 -17.62 -0.15
CA VAL A 453 -30.85 -17.93 0.42
C VAL A 453 -30.95 -18.09 1.93
N ARG A 454 -30.42 -19.20 2.46
CA ARG A 454 -30.39 -19.47 3.89
C ARG A 454 -29.20 -18.80 4.56
N TYR A 455 -29.47 -17.95 5.54
CA TYR A 455 -28.49 -17.27 6.38
C TYR A 455 -28.55 -17.86 7.79
N GLU A 456 -27.39 -18.20 8.35
CA GLU A 456 -27.25 -18.50 9.77
C GLU A 456 -26.42 -17.38 10.43
N PHE A 457 -27.07 -16.61 11.29
CA PHE A 457 -26.48 -15.53 12.07
C PHE A 457 -25.96 -16.09 13.38
N VAL A 458 -24.65 -16.03 13.58
CA VAL A 458 -23.98 -16.60 14.76
C VAL A 458 -23.18 -15.51 15.46
N ARG A 459 -23.49 -15.27 16.73
CA ARG A 459 -22.74 -14.35 17.58
C ARG A 459 -21.52 -15.08 18.16
N TYR A 460 -20.37 -14.45 18.05
CA TYR A 460 -19.14 -14.82 18.75
C TYR A 460 -18.72 -13.67 19.67
N GLU A 461 -18.10 -14.04 20.79
CA GLU A 461 -17.56 -13.12 21.78
C GLU A 461 -16.11 -13.51 22.07
N ASN A 462 -15.31 -12.57 22.59
CA ASN A 462 -13.91 -12.84 22.96
C ASN A 462 -13.06 -13.29 21.76
N GLY A 463 -13.35 -12.75 20.57
CA GLY A 463 -12.57 -12.90 19.35
C GLY A 463 -11.73 -11.65 19.09
N GLU A 464 -11.44 -11.36 17.83
CA GLU A 464 -10.73 -10.14 17.40
C GLU A 464 -11.34 -8.88 18.04
N THR A 465 -12.67 -8.78 18.01
CA THR A 465 -13.51 -7.82 18.73
C THR A 465 -14.17 -8.47 19.96
N SER A 466 -14.64 -7.66 20.91
CA SER A 466 -15.41 -8.12 22.07
C SER A 466 -16.66 -8.90 21.68
N GLU A 467 -17.31 -8.50 20.58
CA GLU A 467 -18.45 -9.17 19.96
C GLU A 467 -18.38 -9.06 18.43
N GLN A 468 -18.72 -10.14 17.74
CA GLN A 468 -18.86 -10.17 16.28
C GLN A 468 -20.01 -11.05 15.80
N LEU A 469 -20.67 -10.60 14.74
CA LEU A 469 -21.56 -11.43 13.94
C LEU A 469 -20.77 -12.18 12.85
N VAL A 470 -20.92 -13.51 12.83
CA VAL A 470 -20.54 -14.37 11.71
C VAL A 470 -21.80 -14.77 10.96
N ILE A 471 -21.75 -14.71 9.63
CA ILE A 471 -22.84 -15.13 8.76
C ILE A 471 -22.41 -16.42 8.05
N ARG A 472 -23.18 -17.50 8.19
CA ARG A 472 -22.96 -18.74 7.43
C ARG A 472 -24.01 -18.87 6.35
N LEU A 473 -23.56 -19.22 5.15
CA LEU A 473 -24.39 -19.52 3.99
C LEU A 473 -24.19 -21.01 3.66
N PRO A 474 -24.81 -21.91 4.44
CA PRO A 474 -24.55 -23.35 4.37
C PRO A 474 -24.86 -23.93 2.97
N ASP A 475 -25.90 -23.44 2.30
CA ASP A 475 -26.28 -23.93 0.96
C ASP A 475 -25.31 -23.47 -0.14
N LEU A 476 -24.42 -22.52 0.19
CA LEU A 476 -23.36 -21.99 -0.66
C LEU A 476 -21.96 -22.39 -0.18
N ASN A 477 -21.85 -23.27 0.83
CA ASN A 477 -20.59 -23.65 1.47
C ASN A 477 -19.70 -22.45 1.85
N THR A 478 -20.30 -21.32 2.26
CA THR A 478 -19.58 -20.05 2.46
C THR A 478 -19.72 -19.52 3.89
N LEU A 479 -18.60 -19.07 4.47
CA LEU A 479 -18.53 -18.38 5.76
C LEU A 479 -18.16 -16.92 5.55
N ILE A 480 -18.90 -16.00 6.15
CA ILE A 480 -18.56 -14.58 6.25
C ILE A 480 -18.08 -14.32 7.67
N VAL A 481 -16.77 -14.26 7.83
CA VAL A 481 -16.10 -14.25 9.14
C VAL A 481 -15.49 -12.91 9.49
N GLN A 482 -15.49 -11.94 8.56
CA GLN A 482 -14.97 -10.58 8.78
C GLN A 482 -13.62 -10.62 9.54
N ASP A 483 -13.44 -9.81 10.56
CA ASP A 483 -12.16 -9.67 11.26
C ASP A 483 -11.76 -10.88 12.12
N LEU A 484 -12.55 -11.96 12.16
CA LEU A 484 -12.03 -13.20 12.73
C LEU A 484 -10.93 -13.81 11.85
N ALA A 485 -10.88 -13.52 10.55
CA ALA A 485 -9.81 -14.02 9.69
C ALA A 485 -9.33 -12.97 8.68
N PHE A 486 -8.02 -12.90 8.52
CA PHE A 486 -7.34 -12.04 7.54
C PHE A 486 -6.64 -12.93 6.50
N ASN A 487 -6.61 -12.50 5.24
CA ASN A 487 -5.93 -13.25 4.18
C ASN A 487 -4.71 -12.48 3.64
N GLY A 488 -3.52 -13.05 3.81
CA GLY A 488 -2.26 -12.45 3.33
C GLY A 488 -1.76 -11.24 4.13
N LEU A 489 -2.32 -11.00 5.32
CA LEU A 489 -2.03 -9.83 6.16
C LEU A 489 -1.69 -10.26 7.59
N HIS A 490 -0.88 -9.46 8.27
CA HIS A 490 -0.72 -9.56 9.72
C HIS A 490 -2.06 -9.26 10.42
N LEU A 491 -2.30 -9.90 11.57
CA LEU A 491 -3.55 -9.73 12.32
C LEU A 491 -3.53 -8.48 13.19
N TYR A 492 -4.67 -7.80 13.30
CA TYR A 492 -4.89 -6.80 14.35
C TYR A 492 -5.29 -7.52 15.65
N MET A 493 -4.57 -7.24 16.74
CA MET A 493 -4.67 -7.95 18.02
C MET A 493 -4.90 -6.97 19.17
N GLY A 494 -5.53 -5.83 18.89
CA GLY A 494 -5.71 -4.73 19.84
C GLY A 494 -6.58 -5.07 21.05
N ASN A 495 -7.39 -6.13 20.98
CA ASN A 495 -8.23 -6.58 22.09
C ASN A 495 -7.54 -7.62 23.01
N ASN A 496 -6.40 -8.17 22.61
CA ASN A 496 -5.60 -9.15 23.37
C ASN A 496 -6.39 -10.36 23.91
N THR A 497 -7.22 -10.96 23.05
CA THR A 497 -8.12 -12.09 23.33
C THR A 497 -7.66 -13.37 22.61
N LEU A 498 -6.34 -13.55 22.49
CA LEU A 498 -5.71 -14.51 21.57
C LEU A 498 -6.20 -15.96 21.74
N ASP A 499 -6.36 -16.45 22.98
CA ASP A 499 -6.87 -17.79 23.26
C ASP A 499 -8.33 -17.96 22.81
N GLY A 500 -9.19 -16.99 23.13
CA GLY A 500 -10.60 -17.00 22.78
C GLY A 500 -10.79 -16.94 21.27
N TRP A 501 -10.06 -16.06 20.60
CA TRP A 501 -10.06 -15.95 19.15
C TRP A 501 -9.57 -17.24 18.48
N THR A 502 -8.49 -17.84 18.97
CA THR A 502 -8.00 -19.13 18.47
C THR A 502 -9.07 -20.22 18.59
N ALA A 503 -9.75 -20.32 19.73
CA ALA A 503 -10.81 -21.31 19.95
C ALA A 503 -12.02 -21.09 19.01
N ILE A 504 -12.38 -19.84 18.72
CA ILE A 504 -13.42 -19.51 17.75
C ILE A 504 -13.04 -20.04 16.37
N LEU A 505 -11.83 -19.75 15.91
CA LEU A 505 -11.35 -20.20 14.60
C LEU A 505 -11.26 -21.72 14.52
N GLU A 506 -10.81 -22.40 15.56
CA GLU A 506 -10.82 -23.86 15.63
C GLU A 506 -12.24 -24.43 15.56
N SER A 507 -13.22 -23.77 16.18
CA SER A 507 -14.64 -24.16 16.07
C SER A 507 -15.16 -24.02 14.63
N LEU A 508 -14.80 -22.94 13.93
CA LEU A 508 -15.19 -22.70 12.54
C LEU A 508 -14.52 -23.70 11.59
N GLN A 509 -13.23 -23.99 11.81
CA GLN A 509 -12.48 -25.01 11.07
C GLN A 509 -13.14 -26.40 11.19
N GLY A 510 -13.78 -26.70 12.32
CA GLY A 510 -14.43 -27.98 12.62
C GLY A 510 -15.84 -28.17 12.04
N LEU A 511 -16.48 -27.13 11.50
CA LEU A 511 -17.88 -27.21 11.05
C LEU A 511 -18.10 -28.17 9.86
N GLY A 512 -17.08 -28.36 9.00
CA GLY A 512 -17.18 -29.15 7.78
C GLY A 512 -18.14 -28.57 6.74
N GLY A 513 -17.99 -28.93 5.46
CA GLY A 513 -18.92 -28.52 4.39
C GLY A 513 -18.78 -27.07 3.90
N TYR A 514 -17.82 -26.30 4.41
CA TYR A 514 -17.50 -24.95 3.93
C TYR A 514 -16.20 -24.97 3.12
N ASP A 515 -16.19 -24.27 1.97
CA ASP A 515 -15.04 -24.18 1.06
C ASP A 515 -14.65 -22.74 0.72
N THR A 516 -15.42 -21.74 1.19
CA THR A 516 -15.12 -20.32 1.01
C THR A 516 -15.25 -19.55 2.31
N VAL A 517 -14.27 -18.69 2.56
CA VAL A 517 -14.14 -17.80 3.71
C VAL A 517 -14.02 -16.38 3.18
N LEU A 518 -14.97 -15.54 3.60
CA LEU A 518 -15.01 -14.11 3.31
C LEU A 518 -14.51 -13.35 4.55
N CYS A 519 -13.29 -12.82 4.43
CA CYS A 519 -12.51 -12.13 5.46
C CYS A 519 -12.88 -10.65 5.61
N GLY A 520 -12.54 -10.01 6.73
CA GLY A 520 -12.72 -8.56 6.86
C GLY A 520 -11.62 -7.80 6.14
N HIS A 521 -10.43 -8.40 6.11
CA HIS A 521 -9.27 -7.87 5.44
C HIS A 521 -8.58 -8.88 4.53
N GLY A 522 -8.28 -8.44 3.30
CA GLY A 522 -7.70 -9.26 2.24
C GLY A 522 -8.73 -9.98 1.36
N GLU A 523 -8.23 -10.66 0.33
CA GLU A 523 -9.06 -11.38 -0.65
C GLU A 523 -9.81 -12.58 -0.02
N PRO A 524 -10.97 -12.99 -0.56
CA PRO A 524 -11.60 -14.25 -0.19
C PRO A 524 -10.66 -15.44 -0.34
N GLY A 525 -10.84 -16.46 0.49
CA GLY A 525 -10.03 -17.67 0.42
C GLY A 525 -10.80 -18.92 0.78
N GLY A 526 -10.10 -20.04 0.86
CA GLY A 526 -10.65 -21.30 1.38
C GLY A 526 -10.45 -21.43 2.89
N MET A 527 -10.83 -22.59 3.42
CA MET A 527 -10.61 -22.93 4.84
C MET A 527 -9.14 -22.92 5.26
N SER A 528 -8.18 -22.95 4.32
CA SER A 528 -6.76 -22.76 4.60
C SER A 528 -6.45 -21.40 5.21
N VAL A 529 -7.26 -20.37 4.96
CA VAL A 529 -7.11 -19.05 5.58
C VAL A 529 -7.33 -19.15 7.09
N ILE A 530 -8.41 -19.81 7.52
CA ILE A 530 -8.69 -20.05 8.94
C ILE A 530 -7.54 -20.85 9.59
N ALA A 531 -7.08 -21.91 8.93
CA ALA A 531 -5.95 -22.70 9.42
C ALA A 531 -4.65 -21.88 9.58
N ALA A 532 -4.36 -20.98 8.63
CA ALA A 532 -3.21 -20.08 8.71
C ALA A 532 -3.34 -19.07 9.86
N ASN A 533 -4.53 -18.53 10.08
CA ASN A 533 -4.80 -17.59 11.18
C ASN A 533 -4.68 -18.28 12.55
N ILE A 534 -5.15 -19.53 12.69
CA ILE A 534 -4.94 -20.34 13.90
C ILE A 534 -3.45 -20.53 14.19
N ALA A 535 -2.67 -20.89 13.16
CA ALA A 535 -1.23 -21.07 13.31
C ALA A 535 -0.54 -19.75 13.73
N TYR A 536 -0.92 -18.65 13.09
CA TYR A 536 -0.41 -17.32 13.40
C TYR A 536 -0.69 -16.92 14.86
N LEU A 537 -1.92 -17.06 15.36
CA LEU A 537 -2.26 -16.72 16.74
C LEU A 537 -1.50 -17.57 17.76
N LYS A 538 -1.32 -18.87 17.48
CA LYS A 538 -0.50 -19.76 18.32
C LYS A 538 0.96 -19.32 18.36
N ASP A 539 1.50 -18.92 17.22
CA ASP A 539 2.85 -18.40 17.13
C ASP A 539 3.02 -17.06 17.85
N VAL A 540 2.03 -16.17 17.75
CA VAL A 540 2.01 -14.91 18.51
C VAL A 540 2.07 -15.20 20.00
N MET A 541 1.22 -16.10 20.52
CA MET A 541 1.23 -16.48 21.93
C MET A 541 2.57 -17.08 22.36
N GLU A 542 3.18 -17.91 21.51
CA GLU A 542 4.51 -18.47 21.76
C GLU A 542 5.60 -17.39 21.81
N ILE A 543 5.60 -16.43 20.87
CA ILE A 543 6.59 -15.35 20.81
C ILE A 543 6.42 -14.42 22.01
N ILE A 544 5.20 -14.01 22.35
CA ILE A 544 4.91 -13.19 23.54
C ILE A 544 5.46 -13.86 24.80
N GLY A 545 5.37 -15.19 24.91
CA GLY A 545 5.95 -15.94 26.03
C GLY A 545 7.48 -15.95 26.11
N LYS A 546 8.19 -15.44 25.09
CA LYS A 546 9.66 -15.47 24.97
C LYS A 546 10.32 -14.09 24.92
N VAL A 547 9.56 -13.02 24.79
CA VAL A 547 10.08 -11.65 24.62
C VAL A 547 9.52 -10.72 25.68
N ASP A 548 10.29 -9.69 26.03
CA ASP A 548 9.94 -8.77 27.11
C ASP A 548 9.27 -7.47 26.64
N ASN A 549 9.39 -7.14 25.35
CA ASN A 549 8.96 -5.87 24.76
C ASN A 549 8.39 -6.04 23.34
N ALA A 550 7.69 -5.00 22.87
CA ALA A 550 7.04 -4.97 21.57
C ALA A 550 8.01 -4.98 20.37
N GLU A 551 9.22 -4.45 20.52
CA GLU A 551 10.21 -4.38 19.44
C GLU A 551 10.77 -5.77 19.10
N ASP A 552 11.11 -6.55 20.13
CA ASP A 552 11.54 -7.94 20.00
C ASP A 552 10.40 -8.83 19.45
N PHE A 553 9.16 -8.61 19.93
CA PHE A 553 7.98 -9.28 19.40
C PHE A 553 7.81 -9.04 17.90
N LYS A 554 7.83 -7.76 17.48
CA LYS A 554 7.71 -7.37 16.08
C LYS A 554 8.81 -7.99 15.22
N THR A 555 10.05 -7.95 15.70
CA THR A 555 11.21 -8.50 14.99
C THR A 555 11.05 -10.01 14.75
N GLN A 556 10.68 -10.78 15.77
CA GLN A 556 10.48 -12.22 15.63
C GLN A 556 9.28 -12.56 14.75
N LEU A 557 8.19 -11.81 14.87
CA LEU A 557 6.98 -12.05 14.09
C LEU A 557 7.20 -11.76 12.60
N LEU A 558 7.87 -10.66 12.27
CA LEU A 558 8.24 -10.31 10.89
C LEU A 558 9.25 -11.30 10.29
N ALA A 559 10.17 -11.84 11.10
CA ALA A 559 11.08 -12.89 10.62
C ALA A 559 10.35 -14.19 10.29
N LYS A 560 9.30 -14.53 11.05
CA LYS A 560 8.50 -15.75 10.84
C LYS A 560 7.50 -15.61 9.70
N TYR A 561 6.98 -14.40 9.49
CA TYR A 561 5.95 -14.08 8.49
C TYR A 561 6.37 -12.89 7.61
N PRO A 562 7.46 -13.00 6.84
CA PRO A 562 8.04 -11.86 6.09
C PRO A 562 7.20 -11.42 4.88
N ASP A 563 6.31 -12.30 4.41
CA ASP A 563 5.53 -12.11 3.19
C ASP A 563 4.11 -11.57 3.45
N LEU A 564 3.71 -11.40 4.71
CA LEU A 564 2.40 -10.84 5.07
C LEU A 564 2.40 -9.31 4.99
N GLY A 565 1.32 -8.74 4.45
CA GLY A 565 1.10 -7.30 4.43
C GLY A 565 0.61 -6.73 5.78
N ALA A 566 0.24 -5.44 5.79
CA ALA A 566 -0.28 -4.73 6.97
C ALA A 566 0.62 -4.80 8.22
N THR A 567 1.94 -4.64 8.06
CA THR A 567 2.90 -4.68 9.17
C THR A 567 2.60 -3.65 10.27
N ASN A 568 1.89 -2.56 9.95
CA ASN A 568 1.43 -1.56 10.89
C ASN A 568 0.42 -2.11 11.93
N TYR A 569 -0.29 -3.20 11.64
CA TYR A 569 -1.19 -3.81 12.63
C TYR A 569 -0.44 -4.39 13.83
N ILE A 570 0.81 -4.80 13.65
CA ILE A 570 1.69 -5.21 14.75
C ILE A 570 1.92 -4.02 15.69
N ASP A 571 2.27 -2.86 15.12
CA ASP A 571 2.52 -1.63 15.89
C ASP A 571 1.26 -1.13 16.60
N MET A 572 0.10 -1.22 15.95
CA MET A 572 -1.18 -0.84 16.55
C MET A 572 -1.60 -1.77 17.68
N SER A 573 -1.22 -3.05 17.60
CA SER A 573 -1.54 -4.06 18.62
C SER A 573 -0.57 -4.05 19.81
N ALA A 574 0.65 -3.54 19.61
CA ALA A 574 1.71 -3.57 20.61
C ALA A 574 1.30 -3.02 21.98
N PRO A 575 0.60 -1.88 22.11
CA PRO A 575 0.19 -1.36 23.42
C PRO A 575 -0.76 -2.28 24.21
N ALA A 576 -1.56 -3.08 23.51
CA ALA A 576 -2.49 -4.03 24.12
C ALA A 576 -1.80 -5.33 24.55
N LEU A 577 -0.83 -5.78 23.76
CA LEU A 577 -0.06 -7.01 24.02
C LEU A 577 1.01 -6.79 25.11
N PHE A 578 1.62 -5.59 25.16
CA PHE A 578 2.69 -5.22 26.07
C PHE A 578 2.34 -3.94 26.86
N PRO A 579 1.31 -3.98 27.74
CA PRO A 579 0.89 -2.79 28.47
C PRO A 579 1.99 -2.31 29.42
N GLY A 580 2.54 -1.12 29.15
CA GLY A 580 3.55 -0.47 29.99
C GLY A 580 4.97 -1.03 29.85
N ARG A 581 5.30 -1.70 28.74
CA ARG A 581 6.63 -2.22 28.42
C ARG A 581 7.10 -1.83 27.03
#